data_AF-A0A7G9LN50-F1
#
_entry.id   AF-A0A7G9LN50-F1
#
_cell.length_a   1.000
_cell.length_b   1.000
_cell.length_c   1.000
_cell.angle_alpha   90.00
_cell.angle_beta   90.00
_cell.angle_gamma   90.00
#
_symmetry.space_group_name_H-M   'P 1'
#
loop_
_entity.id
_entity.type
_entity.pdbx_description
1 polymer ?
#
loop_
_entity_poly.entity_id
_entity_poly.type
_entity_poly.pdbx_seq_one_letter_code
_entity_poly.pdbx_strand_id
1 'polypeptide(L)' 'MEVISDLSKKLVFDYAKSHSLDIPDSLIAATAIINNINLLSYNKKDFKFINNLKLL' A
#
# COMPACT_ATOMS: atom_id res chain seq x y z
N MET A 1 9.06 14.59 -9.69
CA MET A 1 7.84 13.77 -9.84
C MET A 1 7.89 12.72 -8.74
N GLU A 2 7.02 12.82 -7.73
CA GLU A 2 7.08 11.99 -6.51
C GLU A 2 6.03 10.86 -6.54
N VAL A 3 6.11 9.99 -7.56
CA VAL A 3 5.07 9.01 -7.90
C VAL A 3 4.69 8.09 -6.73
N ILE A 4 5.66 7.70 -5.90
CA ILE A 4 5.42 6.85 -4.72
C ILE A 4 4.67 7.62 -3.62
N SER A 5 5.05 8.87 -3.38
CA SER A 5 4.40 9.76 -2.38
C SER A 5 2.95 10.04 -2.77
N ASP A 6 2.71 10.35 -4.04
CA ASP A 6 1.37 10.60 -4.58
C ASP A 6 0.46 9.37 -4.44
N LEU A 7 0.97 8.17 -4.77
CA LEU A 7 0.22 6.93 -4.61
C LEU A 7 -0.02 6.58 -3.13
N SER A 8 1.00 6.72 -2.28
CA SER A 8 0.87 6.50 -0.82
C SER A 8 -0.22 7.38 -0.24
N LYS A 9 -0.20 8.68 -0.56
CA LYS A 9 -1.26 9.62 -0.16
C LYS A 9 -2.64 9.15 -0.61
N LYS A 10 -2.78 8.71 -1.86
CA LYS A 10 -4.04 8.16 -2.38
C LYS A 10 -4.50 6.94 -1.58
N LEU A 11 -3.61 5.99 -1.32
CA LEU A 11 -3.92 4.79 -0.53
C LEU A 11 -4.40 5.15 0.89
N VAL A 12 -3.77 6.12 1.54
CA VAL A 12 -4.24 6.61 2.86
C VAL A 12 -5.65 7.17 2.75
N PHE A 13 -5.94 8.03 1.76
CA PHE A 13 -7.30 8.58 1.59
C PHE A 13 -8.36 7.51 1.31
N ASP A 14 -8.01 6.50 0.52
CA ASP A 14 -8.92 5.43 0.14
C ASP A 14 -9.18 4.44 1.29
N TYR A 15 -8.18 4.18 2.15
CA TYR A 15 -8.23 3.05 3.10
C TYR A 15 -8.07 3.40 4.59
N ALA A 16 -7.68 4.61 4.97
CA ALA A 16 -7.48 4.97 6.39
C ALA A 16 -8.75 4.80 7.24
N LYS A 17 -9.94 5.05 6.67
CA LYS A 17 -11.21 4.91 7.41
C LYS A 17 -11.78 3.49 7.40
N SER A 18 -11.52 2.73 6.35
CA SER A 18 -12.12 1.41 6.15
C SER A 18 -11.27 0.27 6.72
N HIS A 19 -9.94 0.43 6.65
CA HIS A 19 -8.99 -0.62 7.01
C HIS A 19 -7.82 -0.10 7.85
N SER A 20 -7.91 1.13 8.36
CA SER A 20 -6.90 1.76 9.21
C SER A 20 -5.49 1.75 8.60
N LEU A 21 -5.39 1.82 7.27
CA LEU A 21 -4.10 1.86 6.57
C LEU A 21 -3.34 3.14 6.97
N ASP A 22 -2.19 2.96 7.59
CA ASP A 22 -1.38 4.07 8.08
C ASP A 22 -0.39 4.59 7.02
N ILE A 23 0.26 5.72 7.32
CA ILE A 23 1.19 6.35 6.38
C ILE A 23 2.36 5.41 6.04
N PRO A 24 3.07 4.79 7.01
CA PRO A 24 4.13 3.83 6.71
C PRO A 24 3.70 2.68 5.78
N ASP A 25 2.60 2.00 6.09
CA ASP A 25 2.14 0.85 5.31
C ASP A 25 1.68 1.26 3.91
N SER A 26 1.05 2.44 3.79
CA SER A 26 0.70 2.99 2.48
C SER A 26 1.94 3.25 1.62
N LEU A 27 3.07 3.65 2.22
CA LEU A 27 4.30 3.93 1.51
C LEU A 27 4.99 2.63 1.05
N ILE A 28 4.95 1.59 1.90
CA ILE A 28 5.41 0.24 1.56
C ILE A 28 4.59 -0.32 0.39
N ALA A 29 3.26 -0.25 0.47
CA ALA A 29 2.35 -0.72 -0.58
C ALA A 29 2.55 0.05 -1.89
N ALA A 30 2.63 1.38 -1.84
CA ALA A 30 2.87 2.21 -3.01
C ALA A 30 4.21 1.88 -3.68
N THR A 31 5.26 1.68 -2.88
CA THR A 31 6.58 1.28 -3.40
C THR A 31 6.51 -0.05 -4.12
N ALA A 32 5.82 -1.05 -3.55
CA ALA A 32 5.68 -2.37 -4.17
C ALA A 32 4.90 -2.30 -5.49
N ILE A 33 3.79 -1.54 -5.53
CA ILE A 33 2.95 -1.35 -6.72
C ILE A 33 3.74 -0.66 -7.84
N ILE A 34 4.41 0.47 -7.55
CA ILE A 34 5.14 1.24 -8.56
C ILE A 34 6.32 0.45 -9.15
N ASN A 35 7.01 -0.33 -8.34
CA ASN A 35 8.12 -1.17 -8.81
C ASN A 35 7.65 -2.53 -9.35
N ASN A 36 6.34 -2.82 -9.33
CA ASN A 36 5.73 -4.08 -9.76
C ASN A 36 6.38 -5.32 -9.09
N ILE A 37 6.74 -5.19 -7.81
CA ILE A 37 7.33 -6.26 -7.00
C ILE A 37 6.30 -6.85 -6.04
N ASN A 38 6.57 -8.08 -5.58
CA ASN A 38 5.74 -8.70 -4.57
C ASN A 38 6.11 -8.18 -3.18
N LEU A 39 5.10 -7.92 -2.35
CA LEU A 39 5.28 -7.57 -0.94
C LEU A 39 5.18 -8.82 -0.07
N LEU A 40 6.30 -9.20 0.53
CA LEU A 40 6.33 -10.22 1.59
C LEU A 40 5.97 -9.54 2.92
N SER A 41 4.94 -10.03 3.60
CA SER A 41 4.54 -9.53 4.91
C SER A 41 3.98 -10.64 5.79
N TYR A 42 4.35 -10.63 7.07
CA TYR A 42 3.72 -11.48 8.08
C TYR A 42 2.27 -11.05 8.35
N ASN A 43 1.95 -9.77 8.15
CA ASN A 43 0.63 -9.19 8.41
C ASN A 43 -0.18 -8.97 7.12
N LYS A 44 -0.37 -10.02 6.31
CA LYS A 44 -1.09 -9.91 5.02
C LYS A 44 -2.48 -9.29 5.13
N LYS A 45 -3.14 -9.44 6.29
CA LYS A 45 -4.47 -8.87 6.55
C LYS A 45 -4.50 -7.34 6.42
N ASP A 46 -3.38 -6.66 6.66
CA ASP A 46 -3.26 -5.20 6.63
C ASP A 46 -3.00 -4.67 5.22
N PHE A 47 -2.76 -5.57 4.25
CA PHE A 47 -2.47 -5.22 2.85
C PHE A 47 -3.44 -5.85 1.84
N LYS A 48 -4.15 -6.92 2.21
CA LYS A 48 -4.96 -7.74 1.28
C LYS A 48 -6.12 -7.00 0.60
N PHE A 49 -6.53 -5.85 1.13
CA PHE A 49 -7.60 -5.03 0.57
C PHE A 49 -7.10 -4.01 -0.47
N ILE A 50 -5.78 -3.85 -0.60
CA ILE A 50 -5.18 -2.91 -1.55
C ILE A 50 -5.17 -3.54 -2.93
N ASN A 51 -5.97 -2.99 -3.83
CA ASN A 51 -6.03 -3.43 -5.23
C ASN A 51 -4.65 -3.30 -5.91
N ASN A 52 -4.30 -4.28 -6.76
CA ASN A 52 -3.05 -4.37 -7.52
C ASN A 52 -1.77 -4.60 -6.70
N LEU A 53 -1.87 -4.80 -5.38
CA LEU A 53 -0.73 -5.21 -4.56
C LEU A 53 -0.58 -6.74 -4.58
N LYS A 54 0.58 -7.23 -5.03
CA LYS A 54 0.88 -8.68 -5.03
C LYS A 54 1.49 -9.06 -3.68
N LEU A 55 0.79 -9.90 -2.92
CA LEU A 55 1.27 -10.39 -1.63
C LEU A 55 1.87 -11.79 -1.75
N LEU A 56 2.99 -12.02 -1.06
CA LEU A 56 3.61 -13.34 -0.88
C LEU A 56 3.31 -13.93 0.49
#